data_AF-A0A3C0CZF5-F1
#
_entry.id   AF-A0A3C0CZF5-F1
#
_cell.length_a   1.000
_cell.length_b   1.000
_cell.length_c   1.000
_cell.angle_alpha   90.00
_cell.angle_beta   90.00
_cell.angle_gamma   90.00
#
_symmetry.space_group_name_H-M   'P 1'
#
loop_
_entity.id
_entity.type
_entity.pdbx_description
1 polymer ?
#
loop_
_entity_poly.entity_id
_entity_poly.type
_entity_poly.pdbx_seq_one_letter_code
_entity_poly.pdbx_strand_id
1 'polypeptide(L)'
;MHICFLSNGYGEDRSAAAIAKALMGRCPDITISGAPLITVGGDYIKYGIPVLTEGQIPPSGGFPTMSAAGFIKDIPYTFRHIRYYKTLRAHRDCIDCVVVVGDLFLLFLAYLAFKKNIIHLSLPKSDFNHPHFKLEEWL
;
A
#
# COMPACT_ATOMS: atom_id res chain seq x y z
N MET A 1 -9.34 16.36 9.01
CA MET A 1 -8.95 14.94 9.19
C MET A 1 -8.07 14.54 8.02
N HIS A 2 -6.94 13.87 8.27
CA HIS A 2 -6.02 13.41 7.23
C HIS A 2 -6.06 11.88 7.11
N ILE A 3 -6.42 11.40 5.92
CA ILE A 3 -6.47 9.98 5.57
C ILE A 3 -5.30 9.63 4.65
N CYS A 4 -4.56 8.58 5.00
CA CYS A 4 -3.49 8.05 4.16
C CYS A 4 -3.90 6.71 3.53
N PHE A 5 -3.86 6.64 2.21
CA PHE A 5 -4.10 5.41 1.44
C PHE A 5 -2.76 4.71 1.19
N LEU A 6 -2.61 3.52 1.73
CA LEU A 6 -1.48 2.64 1.50
C LEU A 6 -1.91 1.61 0.46
N SER A 7 -1.09 1.38 -0.56
CA SER A 7 -1.37 0.38 -1.59
C SER A 7 -0.16 -0.47 -1.92
N ASN A 8 -0.38 -1.74 -2.27
CA ASN A 8 0.72 -2.62 -2.66
C ASN A 8 1.42 -2.14 -3.93
N GLY A 9 0.63 -1.75 -4.93
CA GLY A 9 1.08 -1.28 -6.23
C GLY A 9 0.00 -1.48 -7.30
N TYR A 10 0.28 -1.13 -8.56
CA TYR A 10 -0.50 -1.53 -9.75
C TYR A 10 -2.04 -1.44 -9.61
N GLY A 11 -2.74 -2.58 -9.52
CA GLY A 11 -4.21 -2.62 -9.48
C GLY A 11 -4.76 -2.07 -8.16
N GLU A 12 -4.04 -2.29 -7.08
CA GLU A 12 -4.31 -1.74 -5.76
C GLU A 12 -4.17 -0.22 -5.76
N ASP A 13 -3.15 0.34 -6.43
CA ASP A 13 -2.98 1.80 -6.58
C ASP A 13 -4.18 2.42 -7.30
N ARG A 14 -4.60 1.81 -8.41
CA ARG A 14 -5.77 2.27 -9.17
C ARG A 14 -7.03 2.27 -8.31
N SER A 15 -7.24 1.21 -7.55
CA SER A 15 -8.42 1.07 -6.69
C SER A 15 -8.38 2.08 -5.55
N ALA A 16 -7.25 2.19 -4.85
CA ALA A 16 -7.03 3.14 -3.77
C ALA A 16 -7.21 4.59 -4.24
N ALA A 17 -6.60 4.95 -5.36
CA ALA A 17 -6.69 6.29 -5.93
C ALA A 17 -8.12 6.63 -6.39
N ALA A 18 -8.86 5.67 -6.97
CA ALA A 18 -10.26 5.87 -7.35
C ALA A 18 -11.17 6.09 -6.13
N ILE A 19 -10.96 5.32 -5.06
CA ILE A 19 -11.71 5.49 -3.79
C ILE A 19 -11.36 6.85 -3.16
N ALA A 20 -10.08 7.18 -3.06
CA ALA A 20 -9.61 8.47 -2.55
C ALA A 20 -10.23 9.65 -3.31
N LYS A 21 -10.23 9.61 -4.66
CA LYS A 21 -10.89 10.63 -5.49
C LYS A 21 -12.37 10.77 -5.16
N ALA A 22 -13.09 9.65 -5.05
CA ALA A 22 -14.51 9.65 -4.74
C ALA A 22 -14.80 10.21 -3.33
N LEU A 23 -13.89 10.00 -2.37
CA LEU A 23 -13.98 10.56 -1.03
C LEU A 23 -13.71 12.06 -1.02
N MET A 24 -12.68 12.56 -1.70
CA MET A 24 -12.41 14.00 -1.82
C MET A 24 -13.61 14.75 -2.41
N GLY A 25 -14.31 14.15 -3.37
CA GLY A 25 -15.52 14.75 -3.96
C GLY A 25 -16.75 14.75 -3.04
N ARG A 26 -16.81 13.87 -2.03
CA ARG A 26 -17.92 13.78 -1.08
C ARG A 26 -17.66 14.52 0.23
N CYS A 27 -16.39 14.64 0.59
CA CYS A 27 -15.92 15.23 1.83
C CYS A 27 -14.81 16.24 1.50
N PRO A 28 -15.13 17.53 1.28
CA PRO A 28 -14.12 18.52 0.91
C PRO A 28 -13.17 18.87 2.06
N ASP A 29 -13.56 18.63 3.32
CA ASP A 29 -12.78 18.99 4.50
C ASP A 29 -11.74 17.91 4.92
N ILE A 30 -11.63 16.81 4.17
CA ILE A 30 -10.63 15.78 4.42
C ILE A 30 -9.41 15.99 3.53
N THR A 31 -8.23 15.88 4.13
CA THR A 31 -6.97 15.80 3.41
C THR A 31 -6.69 14.34 3.10
N ILE A 32 -6.33 14.03 1.86
CA ILE A 32 -5.97 12.66 1.46
C ILE A 32 -4.56 12.64 0.88
N SER A 33 -3.81 11.60 1.22
CA SER A 33 -2.51 11.30 0.60
C SER A 33 -2.39 9.81 0.25
N GLY A 34 -1.54 9.50 -0.72
CA GLY A 34 -1.19 8.15 -1.13
C GLY A 34 0.21 7.73 -0.66
N ALA A 35 0.40 6.44 -0.42
CA ALA A 35 1.67 5.81 -0.12
C ALA A 35 1.71 4.42 -0.79
N PRO A 36 2.04 4.34 -2.09
CA PRO A 36 2.27 3.06 -2.76
C PRO A 36 3.56 2.41 -2.27
N LEU A 37 3.53 1.11 -2.04
CA LEU A 37 4.67 0.34 -1.52
C LEU A 37 5.74 0.07 -2.59
N ILE A 38 5.33 -0.26 -3.83
CA ILE A 38 6.25 -0.66 -4.90
C ILE A 38 6.20 0.21 -6.16
N THR A 39 5.33 1.22 -6.24
CA THR A 39 5.24 2.08 -7.44
C THR A 39 5.53 3.54 -7.09
N VAL A 40 5.69 4.35 -8.15
CA VAL A 40 5.82 5.82 -8.08
C VAL A 40 4.48 6.54 -7.82
N GLY A 41 3.37 5.80 -7.67
CA GLY A 41 2.07 6.39 -7.35
C GLY A 41 1.38 7.13 -8.49
N GLY A 42 1.63 6.73 -9.75
CA GLY A 42 1.05 7.38 -10.93
C GLY A 42 -0.48 7.53 -10.88
N ASP A 43 -1.22 6.53 -10.38
CA ASP A 43 -2.67 6.62 -10.23
C ASP A 43 -3.12 7.66 -9.19
N TYR A 44 -2.36 7.86 -8.11
CA TYR A 44 -2.60 8.93 -7.13
C TYR A 44 -2.36 10.30 -7.75
N ILE A 45 -1.20 10.47 -8.40
CA ILE A 45 -0.80 11.73 -9.06
C ILE A 45 -1.83 12.12 -10.12
N LYS A 46 -2.34 11.17 -10.90
CA LYS A 46 -3.38 11.38 -11.92
C LYS A 46 -4.65 12.05 -11.36
N TYR A 47 -4.97 11.80 -10.09
CA TYR A 47 -6.12 12.40 -9.42
C TYR A 47 -5.76 13.59 -8.52
N GLY A 48 -4.53 14.10 -8.61
CA GLY A 48 -4.06 15.22 -7.79
C GLY A 48 -3.86 14.85 -6.32
N ILE A 49 -3.72 13.57 -6.00
CA ILE A 49 -3.50 13.09 -4.64
C ILE A 49 -1.99 13.13 -4.35
N PRO A 50 -1.54 13.83 -3.30
CA PRO A 50 -0.13 13.90 -2.94
C PRO A 50 0.39 12.53 -2.49
N VAL A 51 1.58 12.16 -2.97
CA VAL A 51 2.26 10.92 -2.60
C VAL A 51 3.25 11.19 -1.47
N LEU A 52 3.00 10.66 -0.28
CA LEU A 52 3.84 10.85 0.91
C LEU A 52 5.18 10.12 0.82
N THR A 53 5.13 8.93 0.24
CA THR A 53 6.30 8.12 -0.04
C THR A 53 5.97 7.25 -1.23
N GLU A 54 6.93 7.12 -2.13
CA GLU A 54 6.84 6.22 -3.27
C GLU A 54 7.68 4.98 -3.03
N GLY A 55 7.19 3.86 -3.56
CA GLY A 55 7.98 2.69 -3.84
C GLY A 55 8.73 2.83 -5.15
N GLN A 56 9.54 1.84 -5.49
CA GLN A 56 9.99 1.66 -6.86
C GLN A 56 9.86 0.19 -7.19
N ILE A 57 9.52 -0.07 -8.46
CA ILE A 57 9.22 -1.39 -8.95
C ILE A 57 10.45 -2.26 -8.70
N PRO A 58 10.36 -3.31 -7.85
CA PRO A 58 11.46 -4.23 -7.69
C PRO A 58 11.68 -4.97 -9.02
N PRO A 59 12.92 -5.43 -9.32
CA PRO A 59 13.24 -6.11 -10.56
C PRO A 59 12.47 -7.42 -10.74
N SER A 60 11.92 -7.98 -9.65
CA SER A 60 11.00 -9.12 -9.65
C SER A 60 9.54 -8.77 -9.99
N GLY A 61 9.19 -7.48 -10.09
CA GLY A 61 7.81 -7.02 -10.28
C GLY A 61 6.90 -7.18 -9.05
N GLY A 62 7.44 -7.57 -7.89
CA GLY A 62 6.70 -7.72 -6.64
C GLY A 62 6.46 -9.18 -6.21
N PHE A 63 7.07 -10.14 -6.90
CA PHE A 63 6.93 -11.58 -6.61
C PHE A 63 8.28 -12.24 -6.25
N PRO A 64 8.92 -11.87 -5.13
CA PRO A 64 10.20 -12.48 -4.69
C PRO A 64 10.08 -13.99 -4.42
N THR A 65 8.86 -14.48 -4.14
CA THR A 65 8.57 -15.88 -3.79
C THR A 65 8.51 -16.84 -4.99
N MET A 66 8.54 -16.33 -6.23
CA MET A 66 8.50 -17.17 -7.44
C MET A 66 9.85 -17.84 -7.75
N SER A 67 10.98 -17.38 -7.20
CA SER A 67 12.27 -18.07 -7.31
C SER A 67 13.28 -17.64 -6.24
N ALA A 68 14.13 -18.56 -5.77
CA ALA A 68 15.22 -18.26 -4.82
C ALA A 68 16.18 -17.18 -5.35
N ALA A 69 16.35 -17.07 -6.67
CA ALA A 69 17.12 -16.01 -7.31
C ALA A 69 16.41 -14.63 -7.28
N GLY A 70 15.07 -14.60 -7.32
CA GLY A 70 14.25 -13.39 -7.14
C GLY A 70 14.33 -12.85 -5.73
N PHE A 71 14.30 -13.74 -4.72
CA PHE A 71 14.49 -13.37 -3.32
C PHE A 71 15.87 -12.72 -3.07
N ILE A 72 16.95 -13.28 -3.64
CA ILE A 72 18.31 -12.72 -3.51
C ILE A 72 18.45 -11.39 -4.25
N LYS A 73 17.83 -11.24 -5.43
CA LYS A 73 17.81 -9.98 -6.19
C LYS A 73 17.03 -8.86 -5.50
N ASP A 74 16.07 -9.21 -4.64
CA ASP A 74 15.24 -8.26 -3.91
C ASP A 74 15.81 -7.87 -2.53
N ILE A 75 16.89 -8.51 -2.05
CA ILE A 75 17.61 -8.14 -0.82
C ILE A 75 17.98 -6.63 -0.74
N PRO A 76 18.53 -5.98 -1.79
CA PRO A 76 18.79 -4.54 -1.74
C PRO A 76 17.51 -3.68 -1.66
N TYR A 77 16.34 -4.24 -2.00
CA TYR A 77 15.04 -3.57 -1.89
C TYR A 77 14.45 -3.65 -0.48
N THR A 78 14.96 -4.54 0.39
CA THR A 78 14.62 -4.59 1.83
C THR A 78 14.92 -3.27 2.55
N PHE A 79 16.04 -2.60 2.23
CA PHE A 79 16.36 -1.28 2.79
C PHE A 79 15.32 -0.20 2.42
N ARG A 80 14.58 -0.41 1.33
CA ARG A 80 13.55 0.52 0.86
C ARG A 80 12.25 0.34 1.61
N HIS A 81 11.89 -0.88 1.98
CA HIS A 81 10.79 -1.12 2.91
C HIS A 81 11.07 -0.46 4.28
N ILE A 82 12.33 -0.44 4.73
CA ILE A 82 12.73 0.29 5.94
C ILE A 82 12.57 1.80 5.75
N ARG A 83 12.99 2.37 4.60
CA ARG A 83 12.80 3.80 4.31
C ARG A 83 11.31 4.16 4.25
N TYR A 84 10.52 3.38 3.52
CA TYR A 84 9.08 3.52 3.42
C TYR A 84 8.44 3.51 4.82
N TYR A 85 8.75 2.52 5.64
CA TYR A 85 8.31 2.43 7.03
C TYR A 85 8.72 3.65 7.86
N LYS A 86 9.97 4.11 7.74
CA LYS A 86 10.45 5.30 8.45
C LYS A 86 9.67 6.55 8.04
N THR A 87 9.39 6.72 6.75
CA THR A 87 8.58 7.84 6.24
C THR A 87 7.16 7.78 6.79
N LEU A 88 6.51 6.62 6.74
CA LEU A 88 5.17 6.43 7.32
C LEU A 88 5.17 6.79 8.82
N ARG A 89 6.16 6.28 9.56
CA ARG A 89 6.30 6.53 11.00
C ARG A 89 6.55 8.00 11.31
N ALA A 90 7.28 8.72 10.46
CA ALA A 90 7.52 10.17 10.60
C ALA A 90 6.24 10.99 10.41
N HIS A 91 5.30 10.52 9.59
CA HIS A 91 4.00 11.16 9.34
C HIS A 91 2.89 10.60 10.25
N ARG A 92 3.21 9.75 11.24
CA ARG A 92 2.18 9.10 12.04
C ARG A 92 1.30 10.11 12.77
N ASP A 93 1.86 11.23 13.21
CA ASP A 93 1.17 12.17 14.09
C ASP A 93 0.25 13.11 13.31
N CYS A 94 0.53 13.36 12.02
CA CYS A 94 -0.35 14.13 11.14
C CYS A 94 -1.44 13.30 10.46
N ILE A 95 -1.30 11.96 10.41
CA ILE A 95 -2.29 11.06 9.83
C ILE A 95 -3.25 10.57 10.91
N ASP A 96 -4.55 10.78 10.68
CA ASP A 96 -5.63 10.39 11.59
C ASP A 96 -6.14 8.97 11.31
N CYS A 97 -6.19 8.59 10.04
CA CYS A 97 -6.71 7.31 9.58
C CYS A 97 -5.89 6.76 8.43
N VAL A 98 -5.72 5.44 8.40
CA VAL A 98 -4.96 4.72 7.39
C VAL A 98 -5.89 3.74 6.69
N VAL A 99 -5.97 3.83 5.36
CA VAL A 99 -6.69 2.87 4.53
C VAL A 99 -5.67 2.03 3.79
N VAL A 100 -5.64 0.72 4.07
CA VAL A 100 -4.72 -0.22 3.44
C VAL A 100 -5.47 -0.96 2.33
N VAL A 101 -5.00 -0.82 1.10
CA VAL A 101 -5.51 -1.50 -0.09
C VAL A 101 -4.44 -2.47 -0.58
N GLY A 102 -4.52 -3.72 -0.15
CA GLY A 102 -3.50 -4.71 -0.46
C GLY A 102 -3.48 -5.89 0.51
N ASP A 103 -2.33 -6.53 0.61
CA ASP A 103 -2.16 -7.77 1.37
C ASP A 103 -1.93 -7.55 2.88
N LEU A 104 -1.78 -8.68 3.58
CA LEU A 104 -1.47 -8.72 5.01
C LEU A 104 -0.09 -8.18 5.36
N PHE A 105 0.89 -8.22 4.43
CA PHE A 105 2.21 -7.67 4.68
C PHE A 105 2.15 -6.14 4.80
N LEU A 106 1.46 -5.47 3.86
CA LEU A 106 1.25 -4.04 3.92
C LEU A 106 0.39 -3.64 5.12
N LEU A 107 -0.63 -4.44 5.45
CA LEU A 107 -1.44 -4.24 6.66
C LEU A 107 -0.59 -4.30 7.93
N PHE A 108 0.27 -5.31 8.05
CA PHE A 108 1.19 -5.45 9.17
C PHE A 108 2.17 -4.27 9.25
N LEU A 109 2.72 -3.84 8.12
CA LEU A 109 3.62 -2.69 8.06
C LEU A 109 2.92 -1.39 8.50
N ALA A 110 1.68 -1.19 8.06
CA ALA A 110 0.83 -0.07 8.47
C ALA A 110 0.57 -0.09 9.98
N TYR A 111 0.24 -1.25 10.53
CA TYR A 111 0.02 -1.44 11.96
C TYR A 111 1.24 -1.04 12.78
N LEU A 112 2.43 -1.50 12.38
CA LEU A 112 3.67 -1.15 13.07
C LEU A 112 4.00 0.35 12.97
N ALA A 113 3.74 0.97 11.82
CA ALA A 113 4.11 2.36 11.57
C ALA A 113 3.20 3.37 12.29
N PHE A 114 1.88 3.11 12.27
CA PHE A 114 0.89 4.08 12.71
C PHE A 114 0.29 3.77 14.10
N LYS A 115 0.03 2.50 14.41
CA LYS A 115 -0.66 2.08 15.65
C LYS A 115 -1.96 2.87 15.93
N LYS A 116 -2.71 3.18 14.88
CA LYS A 116 -3.93 4.00 14.87
C LYS A 116 -5.07 3.26 14.15
N ASN A 117 -6.18 3.96 13.92
CA ASN A 117 -7.31 3.45 13.15
C ASN A 117 -6.88 3.07 11.73
N ILE A 118 -6.88 1.77 11.47
CA ILE A 118 -6.54 1.17 10.18
C ILE A 118 -7.78 0.49 9.62
N ILE A 119 -8.15 0.86 8.40
CA ILE A 119 -9.19 0.22 7.62
C ILE A 119 -8.50 -0.61 6.55
N HIS A 120 -8.78 -1.91 6.50
CA HIS A 120 -8.23 -2.79 5.49
C HIS A 120 -9.28 -3.04 4.40
N LEU A 121 -8.89 -2.82 3.16
CA LEU A 121 -9.67 -3.10 1.95
C LEU A 121 -8.98 -4.25 1.21
N SER A 122 -9.41 -5.47 1.53
CA SER A 122 -9.04 -6.67 0.79
C SER A 122 -9.66 -6.60 -0.61
N LEU A 123 -8.83 -6.40 -1.63
CA LEU A 123 -9.28 -6.55 -3.01
C LEU A 123 -9.39 -8.04 -3.35
N PRO A 124 -10.36 -8.43 -4.19
CA PRO A 124 -10.52 -9.82 -4.59
C PRO A 124 -9.26 -10.31 -5.32
N LYS A 125 -8.63 -11.33 -4.74
CA LYS A 125 -7.50 -12.06 -5.34
C LYS A 125 -8.08 -13.08 -6.32
N SER A 126 -7.53 -13.16 -7.52
CA SER A 126 -7.94 -14.17 -8.50
C SER A 126 -7.24 -15.50 -8.17
N ASP A 127 -8.02 -16.54 -7.88
CA ASP A 127 -7.55 -17.92 -7.65
C ASP A 127 -6.80 -18.53 -8.83
N PHE A 128 -6.87 -17.90 -10.01
CA PHE A 128 -6.27 -18.42 -11.23
C PHE A 128 -4.73 -18.44 -11.20
N ASN A 129 -4.09 -17.52 -10.48
CA ASN A 129 -2.63 -17.37 -10.47
C ASN A 129 -1.95 -17.93 -9.21
N HIS A 130 -2.70 -18.12 -8.12
CA HIS A 130 -2.18 -18.68 -6.88
C HIS A 130 -3.36 -19.21 -6.04
N PRO A 131 -3.46 -20.53 -5.80
CA PRO A 131 -4.53 -21.07 -4.97
C PRO A 131 -4.39 -20.54 -3.54
N HIS A 132 -5.53 -20.27 -2.90
CA HIS A 132 -5.58 -19.87 -1.49
C HIS A 132 -4.82 -20.86 -0.59
N PHE A 133 -4.02 -20.31 0.34
CA PHE A 133 -3.54 -21.11 1.46
C PHE A 133 -4.73 -21.39 2.40
N LYS A 134 -4.75 -22.56 3.05
CA LYS A 134 -5.87 -22.96 3.95
C LYS A 134 -6.19 -21.95 5.07
N LEU A 135 -5.27 -21.05 5.41
CA LEU A 135 -5.49 -19.99 6.39
C LEU A 135 -6.23 -18.77 5.79
N GLU A 136 -6.11 -18.53 4.48
CA GLU A 136 -6.82 -17.48 3.75
C GLU A 136 -8.29 -17.85 3.51
N GLU A 137 -8.63 -19.14 3.41
CA GLU A 137 -10.03 -19.60 3.25
C GLU A 137 -10.86 -19.50 4.54
N TRP A 138 -10.20 -19.41 5.69
CA TRP A 138 -10.87 -19.41 7.00
C TRP A 138 -11.18 -18.00 7.53
N LEU A 139 -10.55 -16.97 6.97
CA LEU A 139 -10.70 -15.55 7.33
C LEU A 139 -11.63 -14.83 6.34
#